data_AF-A0A352FR36-F1
#
_entry.id   AF-A0A352FR36-F1
#
_cell.length_a   1.000
_cell.length_b   1.000
_cell.length_c   1.000
_cell.angle_alpha   90.00
_cell.angle_beta   90.00
_cell.angle_gamma   90.00
#
_symmetry.space_group_name_H-M   'P 1'
#
loop_
_entity.id
_entity.type
_entity.pdbx_description
1 polymer ?
#
loop_
_entity_poly.entity_id
_entity_poly.type
_entity_poly.pdbx_seq_one_letter_code
_entity_poly.pdbx_strand_id
1 'polypeptide(L)'
;MWPKHKLQNQAGYSMVELLVSLGMTIVISAASFALFGSSMKFANATYHITDAEQSLRNAHEVMNRDLTTAGDGLRGIGTITAPLTFVNTFLTRTPVTCGNDPNYPCIGIVTSDDSIPSGTAVPKATTAVNFQPNSDRISMLTRDTTFNNGNAVSVLAGKITVSGSNTLINVGSANVGLFQANEIYAIVSQNSAAFGVVTGVDSGTFVLTLANNDGGFGLNQTTSTAPISVVSGISAGTPQNVSIMRYQIIQYFVDANGLLIRRVFGVRGSSFLDSVVAEHITNLQFRYLTNLVDANGFVKQPSRVLASSTEQSALREVETAIGVETARAVNAVTNVNSSSNACGPSPNGKQSICSTTATTVRNLQFRQALSP
;
A
#
# COMPACT_ATOMS: atom_id res chain seq x y z
N MET A 1 24.46 63.77 53.45
CA MET A 1 23.85 65.01 52.95
C MET A 1 23.46 64.77 51.49
N TRP A 2 22.17 64.58 51.19
CA TRP A 2 21.69 64.31 49.83
C TRP A 2 21.35 65.64 49.12
N PRO A 3 21.71 65.81 47.83
CA PRO A 3 21.42 67.03 47.09
C PRO A 3 19.92 67.20 46.84
N LYS A 4 19.39 68.40 47.15
CA LYS A 4 18.02 68.83 46.83
C LYS A 4 17.90 69.07 45.32
N HIS A 5 17.26 68.15 44.60
CA HIS A 5 16.83 68.41 43.22
C HIS A 5 15.67 69.41 43.22
N LYS A 6 15.83 70.54 42.52
CA LYS A 6 14.73 71.47 42.23
C LYS A 6 13.85 70.83 41.15
N LEU A 7 12.58 70.60 41.46
CA LEU A 7 11.59 70.17 40.48
C LEU A 7 11.37 71.31 39.47
N GLN A 8 11.83 71.12 38.23
CA GLN A 8 11.58 72.06 37.13
C GLN A 8 10.08 72.11 36.82
N ASN A 9 9.58 73.31 36.49
CA ASN A 9 8.18 73.59 36.17
C ASN A 9 7.60 72.57 35.19
N GLN A 10 6.66 71.75 35.66
CA GLN A 10 5.86 70.86 34.82
C GLN A 10 4.71 71.68 34.21
N ALA A 11 4.89 72.17 32.98
CA ALA A 11 3.77 72.65 32.19
C ALA A 11 2.92 71.44 31.80
N GLY A 12 1.62 71.46 32.13
CA GLY A 12 0.70 70.40 31.74
C GLY A 12 0.63 70.26 30.21
N TYR A 13 0.38 69.05 29.73
CA TYR A 13 0.24 68.76 28.30
C TYR A 13 -0.92 69.54 27.67
N SER A 14 -0.71 70.05 26.46
CA SER A 14 -1.79 70.63 25.67
C SER A 14 -2.77 69.54 25.21
N MET A 15 -4.07 69.85 25.15
CA MET A 15 -5.09 68.95 24.59
C MET A 15 -4.73 68.46 23.17
N VAL A 16 -4.06 69.30 22.38
CA VAL A 16 -3.59 68.95 21.03
C VAL A 16 -2.49 67.89 21.09
N GLU A 17 -1.55 68.00 22.01
CA GLU A 17 -0.47 67.01 22.19
C GLU A 17 -1.03 65.66 22.63
N LEU A 18 -2.05 65.67 23.50
CA LEU A 18 -2.74 64.45 23.94
C LEU A 18 -3.46 63.77 22.76
N LEU A 19 -4.18 64.52 21.91
CA LEU A 19 -4.84 63.95 20.72
C LEU A 19 -3.84 63.36 19.72
N VAL A 20 -2.71 64.03 19.48
CA VAL A 20 -1.66 63.52 18.58
C VAL A 20 -1.04 62.23 19.15
N SER A 21 -0.76 62.20 20.46
CA SER A 21 -0.21 61.00 21.12
C SER A 21 -1.15 59.80 21.05
N LEU A 22 -2.46 60.02 21.21
CA LEU A 22 -3.48 58.99 21.10
C LEU A 22 -3.60 58.47 19.66
N GLY A 23 -3.58 59.37 18.67
CA GLY A 23 -3.53 59.00 17.25
C GLY A 23 -2.31 58.15 16.90
N MET A 24 -1.11 58.54 17.35
CA MET A 24 0.10 57.75 17.12
C MET A 24 0.05 56.38 17.80
N THR A 25 -0.47 56.30 19.02
CA THR A 25 -0.61 55.03 19.75
C THR A 25 -1.53 54.06 19.02
N ILE A 26 -2.64 54.55 18.43
CA ILE A 26 -3.55 53.72 17.62
C ILE A 26 -2.84 53.20 16.37
N VAL A 27 -2.11 54.04 15.64
CA VAL A 27 -1.38 53.62 14.42
C VAL A 27 -0.32 52.57 14.75
N ILE A 28 0.46 52.77 15.81
CA ILE A 28 1.49 51.80 16.24
C ILE A 28 0.85 50.49 16.71
N SER A 29 -0.26 50.56 17.45
CA SER A 29 -0.99 49.37 17.91
C SER A 29 -1.56 48.59 16.71
N ALA A 30 -2.16 49.29 15.73
CA ALA A 30 -2.68 48.68 14.51
C ALA A 30 -1.58 47.99 13.69
N ALA A 31 -0.43 48.65 13.51
CA ALA A 31 0.73 48.05 12.86
C ALA A 31 1.25 46.81 13.62
N SER A 32 1.29 46.87 14.95
CA SER A 32 1.70 45.74 15.80
C SER A 32 0.75 44.55 15.67
N PHE A 33 -0.58 44.78 15.70
CA PHE A 33 -1.57 43.73 15.49
C PHE A 33 -1.51 43.13 14.08
N ALA A 34 -1.24 43.93 13.05
CA ALA A 34 -1.02 43.42 11.69
C ALA A 34 0.21 42.50 11.61
N LEU A 35 1.31 42.84 12.29
CA LEU A 35 2.51 42.00 12.38
C LEU A 35 2.25 40.70 13.16
N PHE A 36 1.51 40.77 14.28
CA PHE A 36 1.11 39.56 15.02
C PHE A 36 0.23 38.64 14.16
N GLY A 37 -0.74 39.18 13.43
CA GLY A 37 -1.60 38.42 12.53
C GLY A 37 -0.81 37.71 11.43
N SER A 38 0.18 38.39 10.84
CA SER A 38 1.09 37.78 9.85
C SER A 38 1.96 36.67 10.45
N SER A 39 2.47 36.88 11.67
CA SER A 39 3.30 35.89 12.37
C SER A 39 2.53 34.61 12.71
N MET A 40 1.27 34.73 13.16
CA MET A 40 0.41 33.57 13.42
C MET A 40 0.08 32.78 12.16
N LYS A 41 -0.19 33.47 11.04
CA LYS A 41 -0.42 32.80 9.73
C LYS A 41 0.82 32.03 9.28
N PHE A 42 2.01 32.61 9.44
CA PHE A 42 3.28 31.95 9.12
C PHE A 42 3.51 30.72 9.99
N ALA A 43 3.31 30.83 11.31
CA ALA A 43 3.45 29.69 12.22
C ALA A 43 2.52 28.52 11.83
N ASN A 44 1.24 28.80 11.56
CA ASN A 44 0.28 27.78 11.13
C ASN A 44 0.66 27.14 9.78
N ALA A 45 1.12 27.95 8.84
CA ALA A 45 1.65 27.48 7.56
C ALA A 45 2.80 26.50 7.77
N THR A 46 3.79 26.85 8.60
CA THR A 46 4.92 25.98 8.93
C THR A 46 4.45 24.67 9.55
N TYR A 47 3.51 24.70 10.51
CA TYR A 47 2.98 23.48 11.11
C TYR A 47 2.35 22.53 10.07
N HIS A 48 1.53 23.05 9.15
CA HIS A 48 0.90 22.22 8.12
C HIS A 48 1.88 21.65 7.09
N ILE A 49 2.95 22.39 6.77
CA ILE A 49 4.03 21.90 5.89
C ILE A 49 4.79 20.78 6.58
N THR A 50 5.21 20.97 7.83
CA THR A 50 5.94 19.96 8.60
C THR A 50 5.14 18.67 8.77
N ASP A 51 3.84 18.78 9.02
CA ASP A 51 2.93 17.64 9.10
C ASP A 51 2.85 16.87 7.76
N ALA A 52 2.67 17.59 6.64
CA ALA A 52 2.68 16.99 5.31
C ALA A 52 4.02 16.28 4.98
N GLU A 53 5.16 16.88 5.35
CA GLU A 53 6.48 16.26 5.18
C GLU A 53 6.68 15.02 6.07
N GLN A 54 6.13 15.01 7.27
CA GLN A 54 6.16 13.85 8.15
C GLN A 54 5.30 12.71 7.59
N SER A 55 4.08 13.02 7.13
CA SER A 55 3.18 12.09 6.44
C SER A 55 3.86 11.44 5.22
N LEU A 56 4.51 12.26 4.37
CA LEU A 56 5.25 11.81 3.19
C LEU A 56 6.43 10.89 3.55
N ARG A 57 7.17 11.20 4.62
CA ARG A 57 8.29 10.36 5.08
C ARG A 57 7.79 9.01 5.61
N ASN A 58 6.71 9.02 6.41
CA ASN A 58 6.12 7.78 6.93
C ASN A 58 5.61 6.88 5.80
N ALA A 59 4.97 7.46 4.78
CA ALA A 59 4.53 6.74 3.58
C ALA A 59 5.67 5.99 2.90
N HIS A 60 6.77 6.71 2.63
CA HIS A 60 7.96 6.12 2.00
C HIS A 60 8.62 5.07 2.88
N GLU A 61 8.78 5.30 4.18
CA GLU A 61 9.42 4.35 5.08
C GLU A 61 8.67 3.01 5.14
N VAL A 62 7.35 3.07 5.36
CA VAL A 62 6.52 1.86 5.48
C VAL A 62 6.46 1.10 4.16
N MET A 63 6.28 1.81 3.04
CA MET A 63 6.21 1.18 1.72
C MET A 63 7.56 0.58 1.29
N ASN A 64 8.66 1.29 1.53
CA ASN A 64 10.00 0.80 1.19
C ASN A 64 10.37 -0.43 2.03
N ARG A 65 10.01 -0.46 3.32
CA ARG A 65 10.19 -1.66 4.15
C ARG A 65 9.48 -2.86 3.54
N ASP A 66 8.21 -2.72 3.19
CA ASP A 66 7.43 -3.82 2.63
C ASP A 66 7.97 -4.25 1.26
N LEU A 67 8.36 -3.30 0.40
CA LEU A 67 9.02 -3.57 -0.89
C LEU A 67 10.33 -4.35 -0.73
N THR A 68 11.13 -4.07 0.30
CA THR A 68 12.37 -4.84 0.54
C THR A 68 12.12 -6.28 0.99
N THR A 69 10.96 -6.55 1.58
CA THR A 69 10.52 -7.90 1.99
C THR A 69 9.67 -8.61 0.92
N ALA A 70 9.34 -7.92 -0.17
CA ALA A 70 8.58 -8.49 -1.26
C ALA A 70 9.35 -9.66 -1.89
N GLY A 71 8.63 -10.76 -2.09
CA GLY A 71 9.16 -12.00 -2.65
C GLY A 71 9.84 -12.93 -1.65
N ASP A 72 9.94 -12.54 -0.37
CA ASP A 72 10.46 -13.45 0.65
C ASP A 72 9.61 -14.70 0.81
N GLY A 73 10.27 -15.83 1.02
CA GLY A 73 9.64 -17.16 1.07
C GLY A 73 9.26 -17.78 -0.27
N LEU A 74 9.20 -17.03 -1.38
CA LEU A 74 8.74 -17.54 -2.68
C LEU A 74 9.78 -18.38 -3.43
N ARG A 75 10.90 -18.78 -2.80
CA ARG A 75 11.94 -19.58 -3.46
C ARG A 75 11.40 -20.97 -3.83
N GLY A 76 11.58 -21.37 -5.09
CA GLY A 76 11.10 -22.65 -5.61
C GLY A 76 9.68 -22.61 -6.17
N ILE A 77 8.90 -21.58 -5.88
CA ILE A 77 7.57 -21.41 -6.47
C ILE A 77 7.74 -20.77 -7.86
N GLY A 78 7.32 -21.50 -8.90
CA GLY A 78 7.39 -21.06 -10.29
C GLY A 78 6.21 -20.16 -10.65
N THR A 79 4.99 -20.57 -10.30
CA THR A 79 3.76 -19.82 -10.58
C THR A 79 2.83 -19.78 -9.38
N ILE A 80 2.14 -18.66 -9.21
CA ILE A 80 1.10 -18.51 -8.19
C ILE A 80 -0.16 -18.12 -8.92
N THR A 81 -1.17 -18.98 -8.94
CA THR A 81 -2.41 -18.72 -9.67
C THR A 81 -3.55 -18.40 -8.72
N ALA A 82 -4.41 -17.49 -9.14
CA ALA A 82 -5.65 -17.16 -8.44
C ALA A 82 -6.77 -16.90 -9.44
N PRO A 83 -8.04 -17.06 -9.05
CA PRO A 83 -9.18 -16.71 -9.88
C PRO A 83 -9.11 -15.26 -10.39
N LEU A 84 -9.40 -15.08 -11.68
CA LEU A 84 -9.39 -13.79 -12.36
C LEU A 84 -10.24 -12.74 -11.63
N THR A 85 -11.39 -13.14 -11.09
CA THR A 85 -12.28 -12.27 -10.32
C THR A 85 -11.57 -11.70 -9.09
N PHE A 86 -10.86 -12.54 -8.32
CA PHE A 86 -10.07 -12.08 -7.17
C PHE A 86 -9.00 -11.09 -7.59
N VAL A 87 -8.22 -11.42 -8.63
CA VAL A 87 -7.12 -10.56 -9.09
C VAL A 87 -7.65 -9.22 -9.60
N ASN A 88 -8.70 -9.22 -10.42
CA ASN A 88 -9.31 -8.00 -10.96
C ASN A 88 -9.95 -7.11 -9.89
N THR A 89 -10.68 -7.72 -8.96
CA THR A 89 -11.31 -6.96 -7.87
C THR A 89 -10.25 -6.41 -6.94
N PHE A 90 -9.36 -7.26 -6.44
CA PHE A 90 -8.51 -6.91 -5.30
C PHE A 90 -7.11 -6.48 -5.66
N LEU A 91 -6.48 -6.92 -6.75
CA LEU A 91 -5.01 -6.77 -6.93
C LEU A 91 -4.61 -5.86 -8.09
N THR A 92 -5.14 -6.12 -9.29
CA THR A 92 -4.81 -5.38 -10.53
C THR A 92 -5.92 -5.49 -11.56
N ARG A 93 -6.17 -4.43 -12.33
CA ARG A 93 -7.09 -4.38 -13.46
C ARG A 93 -6.56 -5.09 -14.70
N THR A 94 -5.24 -5.21 -14.84
CA THR A 94 -4.57 -5.82 -16.00
C THR A 94 -3.75 -7.02 -15.55
N PRO A 95 -4.41 -8.13 -15.23
CA PRO A 95 -3.75 -9.32 -14.73
C PRO A 95 -2.85 -9.93 -15.79
N VAL A 96 -1.69 -10.41 -15.35
CA VAL A 96 -0.74 -11.13 -16.20
C VAL A 96 -1.17 -12.58 -16.29
N THR A 97 -1.44 -13.08 -17.51
CA THR A 97 -1.78 -14.49 -17.70
C THR A 97 -0.56 -15.38 -17.55
N CYS A 98 -0.79 -16.58 -16.99
CA CYS A 98 0.25 -17.60 -16.87
C CYS A 98 -0.07 -18.77 -17.79
N GLY A 99 0.57 -18.78 -18.96
CA GLY A 99 0.26 -19.75 -20.00
C GLY A 99 -1.09 -19.46 -20.66
N ASN A 100 -1.86 -20.51 -20.93
CA ASN A 100 -3.03 -20.46 -21.81
C ASN A 100 -4.38 -20.35 -21.06
N ASP A 101 -4.39 -20.26 -19.72
CA ASP A 101 -5.65 -20.16 -18.97
C ASP A 101 -5.98 -18.70 -18.64
N PRO A 102 -6.99 -18.09 -19.29
CA PRO A 102 -7.39 -16.72 -19.01
C PRO A 102 -8.14 -16.57 -17.67
N ASN A 103 -8.65 -17.66 -17.08
CA ASN A 103 -9.45 -17.61 -15.86
C ASN A 103 -8.59 -17.60 -14.59
N TYR A 104 -7.32 -18.03 -14.70
CA TYR A 104 -6.40 -18.13 -13.57
C TYR A 104 -5.06 -17.43 -13.87
N PRO A 105 -5.05 -16.09 -13.88
CA PRO A 105 -3.82 -15.33 -14.06
C PRO A 105 -2.79 -15.61 -12.96
N CYS A 106 -1.55 -15.29 -13.27
CA CYS A 106 -0.49 -15.32 -12.27
C CYS A 106 -0.50 -14.07 -11.42
N ILE A 107 -0.32 -14.30 -10.12
CA ILE A 107 0.07 -13.27 -9.18
C ILE A 107 1.59 -13.23 -9.16
N GLY A 108 2.16 -12.16 -9.72
CA GLY A 108 3.58 -11.88 -9.60
C GLY A 108 3.98 -11.50 -8.17
N ILE A 109 5.29 -11.41 -7.92
CA ILE A 109 5.80 -10.87 -6.65
C ILE A 109 5.28 -9.44 -6.43
N VAL A 110 5.25 -8.67 -7.50
CA VAL A 110 4.69 -7.33 -7.57
C VAL A 110 3.75 -7.27 -8.77
N THR A 111 2.54 -6.76 -8.54
CA THR A 111 1.54 -6.47 -9.57
C THR A 111 1.04 -5.06 -9.37
N SER A 112 0.77 -4.34 -10.45
CA SER A 112 0.38 -2.93 -10.34
C SER A 112 -0.66 -2.53 -11.36
N ASP A 113 -1.36 -1.45 -11.02
CA ASP A 113 -2.22 -0.69 -11.92
C ASP A 113 -1.62 0.68 -12.14
N ASP A 114 -1.67 1.13 -13.39
CA ASP A 114 -1.41 2.52 -13.76
C ASP A 114 -2.74 3.27 -13.87
N SER A 115 -2.80 4.46 -13.26
CA SER A 115 -3.84 5.47 -13.45
C SER A 115 -5.26 4.92 -13.25
N ILE A 116 -5.65 4.66 -12.00
CA ILE A 116 -6.98 4.14 -11.69
C ILE A 116 -8.07 5.13 -12.18
N PRO A 117 -9.12 4.66 -12.90
CA PRO A 117 -10.19 5.52 -13.39
C PRO A 117 -11.03 6.08 -12.25
N SER A 118 -11.55 7.29 -12.46
CA SER A 118 -12.52 7.90 -11.55
C SER A 118 -13.75 7.01 -11.34
N GLY A 119 -14.28 6.98 -10.11
CA GLY A 119 -15.45 6.20 -9.75
C GLY A 119 -15.20 4.70 -9.49
N THR A 120 -13.95 4.24 -9.57
CA THR A 120 -13.60 2.85 -9.21
C THR A 120 -13.76 2.66 -7.70
N ALA A 121 -14.69 1.81 -7.27
CA ALA A 121 -14.94 1.55 -5.85
C ALA A 121 -13.81 0.72 -5.21
N VAL A 122 -13.44 1.05 -3.97
CA VAL A 122 -12.54 0.23 -3.16
C VAL A 122 -13.31 -1.00 -2.67
N PRO A 123 -12.92 -2.22 -3.08
CA PRO A 123 -13.66 -3.42 -2.69
C PRO A 123 -13.64 -3.60 -1.18
N LYS A 124 -14.79 -4.01 -0.62
CA LYS A 124 -14.94 -4.38 0.81
C LYS A 124 -14.50 -3.29 1.81
N ALA A 125 -14.42 -2.02 1.41
CA ALA A 125 -14.16 -0.93 2.36
C ALA A 125 -15.27 -0.85 3.43
N THR A 126 -14.90 -0.62 4.70
CA THR A 126 -15.86 -0.47 5.81
C THR A 126 -16.86 0.65 5.55
N THR A 127 -16.38 1.73 4.95
CA THR A 127 -17.20 2.84 4.42
C THR A 127 -17.01 2.86 2.91
N ALA A 128 -18.12 2.94 2.16
CA ALA A 128 -18.07 2.98 0.71
C ALA A 128 -17.24 4.20 0.25
N VAL A 129 -16.13 3.91 -0.43
CA VAL A 129 -15.18 4.92 -0.91
C VAL A 129 -14.62 4.45 -2.27
N ASN A 130 -14.22 5.40 -3.09
CA ASN A 130 -13.57 5.13 -4.37
C ASN A 130 -12.05 5.28 -4.26
N PHE A 131 -11.30 4.72 -5.20
CA PHE A 131 -9.90 5.04 -5.35
C PHE A 131 -9.72 6.50 -5.81
N GLN A 132 -8.58 7.10 -5.44
CA GLN A 132 -8.16 8.38 -5.96
C GLN A 132 -7.88 8.25 -7.46
N PRO A 133 -8.52 9.07 -8.32
CA PRO A 133 -8.30 9.00 -9.76
C PRO A 133 -6.86 9.36 -10.13
N ASN A 134 -6.35 8.76 -11.22
CA ASN A 134 -4.99 8.95 -11.73
C ASN A 134 -3.86 8.56 -10.77
N SER A 135 -4.19 7.97 -9.62
CA SER A 135 -3.21 7.30 -8.76
C SER A 135 -3.10 5.83 -9.14
N ASP A 136 -1.93 5.29 -8.89
CA ASP A 136 -1.59 3.90 -9.11
C ASP A 136 -1.93 3.06 -7.87
N ARG A 137 -1.89 1.74 -8.05
CA ARG A 137 -2.00 0.77 -6.98
C ARG A 137 -0.95 -0.30 -7.18
N ILE A 138 -0.33 -0.73 -6.09
CA ILE A 138 0.66 -1.80 -6.10
C ILE A 138 0.23 -2.88 -5.11
N SER A 139 0.35 -4.14 -5.53
CA SER A 139 0.19 -5.30 -4.66
C SER A 139 1.49 -6.10 -4.69
N MET A 140 1.92 -6.55 -3.51
CA MET A 140 3.15 -7.30 -3.33
C MET A 140 2.92 -8.53 -2.44
N LEU A 141 3.68 -9.58 -2.70
CA LEU A 141 3.64 -10.81 -1.93
C LEU A 141 4.81 -10.88 -0.95
N THR A 142 4.53 -11.20 0.31
CA THR A 142 5.55 -11.50 1.31
C THR A 142 5.14 -12.66 2.19
N ARG A 143 6.11 -13.38 2.75
CA ARG A 143 5.85 -14.50 3.66
C ARG A 143 5.54 -13.97 5.05
N ASP A 144 4.50 -14.51 5.69
CA ASP A 144 4.30 -14.32 7.12
C ASP A 144 5.24 -15.24 7.91
N THR A 145 6.30 -14.69 8.47
CA THR A 145 7.27 -15.43 9.31
C THR A 145 6.73 -15.75 10.70
N THR A 146 5.59 -15.16 11.10
CA THR A 146 4.94 -15.47 12.39
C THR A 146 4.09 -16.74 12.31
N PHE A 147 3.64 -17.13 11.11
CA PHE A 147 2.92 -18.37 10.91
C PHE A 147 3.85 -19.58 11.10
N ASN A 148 3.57 -20.40 12.12
CA ASN A 148 4.33 -21.61 12.42
C ASN A 148 5.85 -21.37 12.52
N ASN A 149 6.25 -20.22 13.09
CA ASN A 149 7.65 -19.79 13.17
C ASN A 149 8.36 -19.75 11.80
N GLY A 150 7.62 -19.40 10.75
CA GLY A 150 8.12 -19.37 9.39
C GLY A 150 8.36 -20.76 8.81
N ASN A 151 7.67 -21.80 9.29
CA ASN A 151 7.71 -23.14 8.71
C ASN A 151 6.41 -23.46 7.96
N ALA A 152 6.50 -24.23 6.88
CA ALA A 152 5.31 -24.69 6.18
C ALA A 152 4.69 -25.90 6.90
N VAL A 153 3.37 -26.05 6.81
CA VAL A 153 2.64 -27.22 7.30
C VAL A 153 2.54 -28.23 6.17
N SER A 154 3.20 -29.39 6.31
CA SER A 154 3.16 -30.43 5.28
C SER A 154 1.81 -31.13 5.23
N VAL A 155 1.28 -31.33 4.03
CA VAL A 155 0.04 -32.06 3.75
C VAL A 155 0.37 -33.18 2.75
N LEU A 156 0.14 -34.42 3.16
CA LEU A 156 0.46 -35.59 2.34
C LEU A 156 -0.50 -35.71 1.14
N ALA A 157 -0.03 -36.38 0.08
CA ALA A 157 -0.84 -36.74 -1.07
C ALA A 157 -2.16 -37.40 -0.65
N GLY A 158 -3.26 -36.99 -1.28
CA GLY A 158 -4.61 -37.49 -1.01
C GLY A 158 -5.27 -36.94 0.26
N LYS A 159 -4.62 -36.04 1.00
CA LYS A 159 -5.22 -35.35 2.15
C LYS A 159 -5.99 -34.08 1.79
N ILE A 160 -5.94 -33.67 0.53
CA ILE A 160 -6.83 -32.67 -0.04
C ILE A 160 -7.87 -33.41 -0.88
N THR A 161 -9.15 -33.18 -0.59
CA THR A 161 -10.28 -33.77 -1.32
C THR A 161 -11.31 -32.71 -1.65
N VAL A 162 -12.11 -32.95 -2.68
CA VAL A 162 -13.24 -32.10 -3.03
C VAL A 162 -14.53 -32.86 -2.72
N SER A 163 -15.43 -32.25 -1.96
CA SER A 163 -16.74 -32.80 -1.61
C SER A 163 -17.81 -31.74 -1.80
N GLY A 164 -18.63 -31.90 -2.84
CA GLY A 164 -19.60 -30.89 -3.25
C GLY A 164 -18.93 -29.55 -3.59
N SER A 165 -19.35 -28.49 -2.91
CA SER A 165 -18.82 -27.13 -3.07
C SER A 165 -17.68 -26.78 -2.10
N ASN A 166 -17.05 -27.81 -1.51
CA ASN A 166 -15.99 -27.63 -0.51
C ASN A 166 -14.72 -28.35 -0.94
N THR A 167 -13.57 -27.71 -0.71
CA THR A 167 -12.27 -28.38 -0.64
C THR A 167 -11.95 -28.65 0.81
N LEU A 168 -11.63 -29.90 1.15
CA LEU A 168 -11.33 -30.35 2.51
C LEU A 168 -9.84 -30.69 2.59
N ILE A 169 -9.15 -30.20 3.62
CA ILE A 169 -7.71 -30.43 3.81
C ILE A 169 -7.45 -31.00 5.20
N ASN A 170 -6.83 -32.17 5.29
CA ASN A 170 -6.43 -32.77 6.56
C ASN A 170 -4.96 -32.43 6.89
N VAL A 171 -4.72 -31.64 7.95
CA VAL A 171 -3.41 -31.03 8.29
C VAL A 171 -2.66 -31.68 9.45
N GLY A 172 -3.24 -32.73 10.05
CA GLY A 172 -2.71 -33.39 11.25
C GLY A 172 -3.04 -32.64 12.54
N SER A 173 -3.12 -33.38 13.64
CA SER A 173 -3.61 -32.87 14.94
C SER A 173 -2.73 -31.79 15.55
N ALA A 174 -1.41 -31.89 15.38
CA ALA A 174 -0.47 -30.89 15.91
C ALA A 174 -0.60 -29.51 15.24
N ASN A 175 -1.13 -29.45 14.02
CA ASN A 175 -1.12 -28.22 13.22
C ASN A 175 -2.49 -27.55 13.11
N VAL A 176 -3.60 -28.24 13.40
CA VAL A 176 -4.95 -27.68 13.18
C VAL A 176 -5.18 -26.37 13.95
N GLY A 177 -4.59 -26.23 15.14
CA GLY A 177 -4.69 -25.02 15.97
C GLY A 177 -3.96 -23.79 15.42
N LEU A 178 -3.15 -23.95 14.37
CA LEU A 178 -2.47 -22.86 13.68
C LEU A 178 -3.40 -22.11 12.72
N PHE A 179 -4.53 -22.71 12.35
CA PHE A 179 -5.47 -22.19 11.37
C PHE A 179 -6.67 -21.54 12.04
N GLN A 180 -7.20 -20.49 11.42
CA GLN A 180 -8.46 -19.88 11.81
C GLN A 180 -9.36 -19.68 10.59
N ALA A 181 -10.67 -19.64 10.82
CA ALA A 181 -11.62 -19.32 9.78
C ALA A 181 -11.44 -17.86 9.32
N ASN A 182 -11.78 -17.61 8.06
CA ASN A 182 -11.68 -16.35 7.33
C ASN A 182 -10.24 -15.88 7.04
N GLU A 183 -9.23 -16.73 7.23
CA GLU A 183 -7.84 -16.41 6.86
C GLU A 183 -7.47 -16.97 5.48
N ILE A 184 -6.59 -16.27 4.76
CA ILE A 184 -6.05 -16.69 3.46
C ILE A 184 -4.73 -17.43 3.67
N TYR A 185 -4.61 -18.59 3.05
CA TYR A 185 -3.42 -19.43 3.05
C TYR A 185 -3.00 -19.75 1.62
N ALA A 186 -1.70 -19.93 1.39
CA ALA A 186 -1.20 -20.52 0.17
C ALA A 186 -0.97 -22.01 0.36
N ILE A 187 -1.50 -22.77 -0.58
CA ILE A 187 -1.19 -24.19 -0.78
C ILE A 187 -0.11 -24.22 -1.84
N VAL A 188 1.04 -24.80 -1.52
CA VAL A 188 2.26 -24.74 -2.30
C VAL A 188 2.74 -26.15 -2.61
N SER A 189 2.87 -26.46 -3.90
CA SER A 189 3.53 -27.65 -4.43
C SER A 189 5.00 -27.35 -4.76
N GLN A 190 5.70 -28.29 -5.39
CA GLN A 190 7.09 -28.11 -5.79
C GLN A 190 7.32 -26.92 -6.75
N ASN A 191 6.36 -26.62 -7.63
CA ASN A 191 6.52 -25.61 -8.68
C ASN A 191 5.36 -24.60 -8.78
N SER A 192 4.28 -24.80 -8.05
CA SER A 192 3.08 -23.97 -8.15
C SER A 192 2.47 -23.67 -6.78
N ALA A 193 1.74 -22.56 -6.68
CA ALA A 193 0.97 -22.23 -5.50
C ALA A 193 -0.41 -21.69 -5.87
N ALA A 194 -1.36 -21.89 -4.96
CA ALA A 194 -2.72 -21.37 -5.04
C ALA A 194 -3.15 -20.81 -3.70
N PHE A 195 -3.93 -19.73 -3.72
CA PHE A 195 -4.53 -19.17 -2.51
C PHE A 195 -5.89 -19.81 -2.24
N GLY A 196 -6.18 -20.03 -0.95
CA GLY A 196 -7.48 -20.47 -0.47
C GLY A 196 -7.82 -19.79 0.85
N VAL A 197 -9.11 -19.59 1.08
CA VAL A 197 -9.64 -19.04 2.33
C VAL A 197 -10.15 -20.19 3.17
N VAL A 198 -9.63 -20.35 4.39
CA VAL A 198 -10.18 -21.34 5.31
C VAL A 198 -11.54 -20.82 5.81
N THR A 199 -12.64 -21.45 5.45
CA THR A 199 -14.00 -21.07 5.88
C THR A 199 -14.44 -21.79 7.15
N GLY A 200 -13.76 -22.88 7.52
CA GLY A 200 -14.03 -23.62 8.75
C GLY A 200 -12.84 -24.46 9.19
N VAL A 201 -12.72 -24.67 10.50
CA VAL A 201 -11.68 -25.49 11.12
C VAL A 201 -12.35 -26.46 12.08
N ASP A 202 -12.21 -27.76 11.82
CA ASP A 202 -12.68 -28.82 12.72
C ASP A 202 -11.48 -29.41 13.46
N SER A 203 -11.36 -29.08 14.76
CA SER A 203 -10.29 -29.57 15.63
C SER A 203 -10.48 -31.03 16.06
N GLY A 204 -11.69 -31.60 15.93
CA GLY A 204 -11.96 -32.99 16.25
C GLY A 204 -11.54 -33.95 15.12
N THR A 205 -11.74 -33.53 13.87
CA THR A 205 -11.35 -34.33 12.69
C THR A 205 -10.05 -33.86 12.02
N PHE A 206 -9.49 -32.74 12.47
CA PHE A 206 -8.28 -32.10 11.94
C PHE A 206 -8.42 -31.66 10.47
N VAL A 207 -9.64 -31.27 10.09
CA VAL A 207 -10.00 -30.86 8.73
C VAL A 207 -10.18 -29.35 8.64
N LEU A 208 -9.53 -28.75 7.65
CA LEU A 208 -9.80 -27.41 7.18
C LEU A 208 -10.81 -27.48 6.05
N THR A 209 -11.83 -26.64 6.10
CA THR A 209 -12.85 -26.51 5.05
C THR A 209 -12.61 -25.23 4.29
N LEU A 210 -12.52 -25.33 2.96
CA LEU A 210 -12.44 -24.23 2.01
C LEU A 210 -13.70 -24.28 1.13
N ALA A 211 -14.78 -23.65 1.59
CA ALA A 211 -16.05 -23.59 0.87
C ALA A 211 -16.03 -22.52 -0.22
N ASN A 212 -16.71 -22.76 -1.34
CA ASN A 212 -16.79 -21.80 -2.47
C ASN A 212 -17.35 -20.41 -2.08
N ASN A 213 -18.17 -20.32 -1.03
CA ASN A 213 -18.66 -19.06 -0.49
C ASN A 213 -17.68 -18.48 0.56
N ASP A 214 -16.48 -18.12 0.10
CA ASP A 214 -15.37 -17.68 0.93
C ASP A 214 -15.45 -16.22 1.39
N GLY A 215 -16.64 -15.72 1.71
CA GLY A 215 -16.83 -14.32 2.12
C GLY A 215 -16.73 -13.32 0.96
N GLY A 216 -16.71 -13.80 -0.29
CA GLY A 216 -16.74 -12.97 -1.50
C GLY A 216 -15.36 -12.65 -2.07
N PHE A 217 -14.33 -13.45 -1.75
CA PHE A 217 -13.04 -13.38 -2.43
C PHE A 217 -13.03 -14.20 -3.73
N GLY A 218 -13.83 -15.27 -3.79
CA GLY A 218 -13.92 -16.18 -4.93
C GLY A 218 -12.65 -16.98 -5.18
N LEU A 219 -11.76 -17.10 -4.19
CA LEU A 219 -10.52 -17.87 -4.20
C LEU A 219 -10.80 -19.37 -4.11
N ASN A 220 -11.74 -19.76 -3.26
CA ASN A 220 -12.14 -21.16 -3.12
C ASN A 220 -12.99 -21.58 -4.31
N GLN A 221 -12.42 -22.40 -5.18
CA GLN A 221 -13.12 -23.00 -6.31
C GLN A 221 -12.88 -24.50 -6.31
N THR A 222 -13.92 -25.28 -6.66
CA THR A 222 -13.89 -26.75 -6.60
C THR A 222 -13.89 -27.41 -7.97
N THR A 223 -13.78 -26.63 -9.05
CA THR A 223 -13.67 -27.17 -10.41
C THR A 223 -12.35 -27.95 -10.57
N SER A 224 -12.29 -28.87 -11.53
CA SER A 224 -11.06 -29.60 -11.83
C SER A 224 -9.94 -28.68 -12.31
N THR A 225 -10.27 -27.53 -12.91
CA THR A 225 -9.28 -26.53 -13.34
C THR A 225 -8.95 -25.50 -12.25
N ALA A 226 -9.63 -25.52 -11.11
CA ALA A 226 -9.39 -24.58 -10.03
C ALA A 226 -7.92 -24.63 -9.55
N PRO A 227 -7.33 -23.49 -9.16
CA PRO A 227 -5.93 -23.40 -8.74
C PRO A 227 -5.56 -24.44 -7.67
N ILE A 228 -6.41 -24.62 -6.66
CA ILE A 228 -6.16 -25.58 -5.57
C ILE A 228 -6.16 -27.03 -6.09
N SER A 229 -7.11 -27.38 -6.96
CA SER A 229 -7.21 -28.71 -7.58
C SER A 229 -5.99 -29.03 -8.45
N VAL A 230 -5.47 -28.03 -9.17
CA VAL A 230 -4.28 -28.15 -10.03
C VAL A 230 -3.01 -28.28 -9.18
N VAL A 231 -2.82 -27.41 -8.17
CA VAL A 231 -1.63 -27.43 -7.31
C VAL A 231 -1.55 -28.71 -6.48
N SER A 232 -2.68 -29.26 -6.04
CA SER A 232 -2.74 -30.50 -5.26
C SER A 232 -2.72 -31.78 -6.12
N GLY A 233 -2.77 -31.67 -7.45
CA GLY A 233 -2.78 -32.81 -8.38
C GLY A 233 -4.09 -33.61 -8.41
N ILE A 234 -5.15 -33.13 -7.73
CA ILE A 234 -6.47 -33.77 -7.72
C ILE A 234 -7.05 -33.83 -9.14
N SER A 235 -6.87 -32.76 -9.92
CA SER A 235 -7.39 -32.64 -11.27
C SER A 235 -6.81 -33.66 -12.25
N ALA A 236 -5.55 -34.03 -12.07
CA ALA A 236 -4.84 -35.01 -12.87
C ALA A 236 -5.01 -36.45 -12.36
N GLY A 237 -5.81 -36.67 -11.32
CA GLY A 237 -5.98 -37.98 -10.68
C GLY A 237 -4.71 -38.50 -9.99
N THR A 238 -3.70 -37.64 -9.79
CA THR A 238 -2.41 -37.97 -9.17
C THR A 238 -2.14 -37.00 -8.03
N PRO A 239 -2.78 -37.22 -6.85
CA PRO A 239 -2.60 -36.33 -5.71
C PRO A 239 -1.12 -36.20 -5.33
N GLN A 240 -0.69 -34.97 -5.05
CA GLN A 240 0.70 -34.65 -4.73
C GLN A 240 0.84 -34.17 -3.28
N ASN A 241 2.06 -34.30 -2.75
CA ASN A 241 2.39 -33.67 -1.48
C ASN A 241 2.39 -32.16 -1.68
N VAL A 242 1.74 -31.44 -0.78
CA VAL A 242 1.73 -29.98 -0.76
C VAL A 242 2.09 -29.49 0.62
N SER A 243 2.40 -28.21 0.72
CA SER A 243 2.65 -27.53 1.98
C SER A 243 1.73 -26.32 2.08
N ILE A 244 1.19 -26.07 3.27
CA ILE A 244 0.39 -24.88 3.54
C ILE A 244 1.26 -23.87 4.27
N MET A 245 1.26 -22.64 3.78
CA MET A 245 1.94 -21.53 4.42
C MET A 245 1.10 -20.26 4.31
N ARG A 246 1.39 -19.28 5.17
CA ARG A 246 0.72 -17.99 5.11
C ARG A 246 1.61 -17.00 4.37
N TYR A 247 1.10 -16.49 3.26
CA TYR A 247 1.63 -15.31 2.61
C TYR A 247 0.69 -14.15 2.85
N GLN A 248 1.28 -12.98 3.01
CA GLN A 248 0.59 -11.72 3.03
C GLN A 248 0.61 -11.12 1.64
N ILE A 249 -0.57 -10.77 1.13
CA ILE A 249 -0.68 -9.90 -0.03
C ILE A 249 -0.84 -8.50 0.51
N ILE A 250 0.18 -7.66 0.35
CA ILE A 250 0.17 -6.29 0.82
C ILE A 250 -0.16 -5.40 -0.37
N GLN A 251 -1.16 -4.56 -0.22
CA GLN A 251 -1.58 -3.63 -1.25
C GLN A 251 -1.52 -2.20 -0.72
N TYR A 252 -1.00 -1.30 -1.56
CA TYR A 252 -1.07 0.14 -1.34
C TYR A 252 -1.94 0.80 -2.40
N PHE A 253 -2.84 1.66 -1.96
CA PHE A 253 -3.66 2.50 -2.81
C PHE A 253 -4.02 3.80 -2.08
N VAL A 254 -4.42 4.81 -2.84
CA VAL A 254 -4.96 6.06 -2.29
C VAL A 254 -6.48 6.04 -2.48
N ASP A 255 -7.23 6.34 -1.44
CA ASP A 255 -8.68 6.50 -1.52
C ASP A 255 -9.06 7.93 -1.96
N ALA A 256 -10.33 8.14 -2.31
CA ALA A 256 -10.84 9.44 -2.76
C ALA A 256 -10.82 10.54 -1.68
N ASN A 257 -10.53 10.19 -0.42
CA ASN A 257 -10.33 11.15 0.68
C ASN A 257 -8.85 11.58 0.81
N GLY A 258 -7.96 11.03 -0.03
CA GLY A 258 -6.52 11.28 0.04
C GLY A 258 -5.82 10.48 1.14
N LEU A 259 -6.38 9.36 1.58
CA LEU A 259 -5.74 8.46 2.53
C LEU A 259 -4.93 7.40 1.78
N LEU A 260 -3.64 7.28 2.09
CA LEU A 260 -2.83 6.14 1.68
C LEU A 260 -3.18 4.95 2.57
N ILE A 261 -3.86 3.98 2.00
CA ILE A 261 -4.24 2.76 2.69
C ILE A 261 -3.24 1.66 2.35
N ARG A 262 -2.73 1.03 3.40
CA ARG A 262 -2.04 -0.25 3.35
C ARG A 262 -3.02 -1.35 3.75
N ARG A 263 -3.43 -2.15 2.79
CA ARG A 263 -4.30 -3.32 2.96
C ARG A 263 -3.45 -4.59 2.98
N VAL A 264 -3.65 -5.44 3.97
CA VAL A 264 -2.95 -6.73 4.07
C VAL A 264 -3.95 -7.86 4.09
N PHE A 265 -3.86 -8.75 3.11
CA PHE A 265 -4.57 -10.03 3.08
C PHE A 265 -3.74 -11.11 3.79
N GLY A 266 -4.41 -12.15 4.32
CA GLY A 266 -3.69 -13.23 5.02
C GLY A 266 -3.18 -12.78 6.40
N VAL A 267 -3.97 -11.96 7.11
CA VAL A 267 -3.72 -11.58 8.50
C VAL A 267 -4.42 -12.54 9.45
N ARG A 268 -3.96 -12.62 10.69
CA ARG A 268 -4.58 -13.50 11.68
C ARG A 268 -5.96 -12.96 12.10
N GLY A 269 -6.98 -13.82 12.13
CA GLY A 269 -8.33 -13.52 12.62
C GLY A 269 -9.20 -12.67 11.70
N SER A 270 -8.72 -12.28 10.52
CA SER A 270 -9.48 -11.52 9.52
C SER A 270 -8.99 -11.84 8.11
N SER A 271 -9.85 -11.67 7.11
CA SER A 271 -9.46 -11.91 5.72
C SER A 271 -8.50 -10.84 5.19
N PHE A 272 -8.69 -9.60 5.64
CA PHE A 272 -7.73 -8.52 5.44
C PHE A 272 -7.78 -7.50 6.59
N LEU A 273 -6.76 -6.64 6.66
CA LEU A 273 -6.69 -5.49 7.54
C LEU A 273 -6.27 -4.25 6.74
N ASP A 274 -7.04 -3.17 6.89
CA ASP A 274 -6.70 -1.86 6.34
C ASP A 274 -6.05 -1.00 7.43
N SER A 275 -5.00 -0.29 7.04
CA SER A 275 -4.28 0.66 7.90
C SER A 275 -3.99 1.93 7.12
N VAL A 276 -4.27 3.09 7.73
CA VAL A 276 -3.91 4.40 7.16
C VAL A 276 -2.42 4.62 7.42
N VAL A 277 -1.66 4.86 6.37
CA VAL A 277 -0.21 5.11 6.45
C VAL A 277 0.09 6.60 6.39
N ALA A 278 -0.64 7.32 5.55
CA ALA A 278 -0.45 8.74 5.33
C ALA A 278 -1.76 9.39 4.89
N GLU A 279 -1.89 10.68 5.15
CA GLU A 279 -3.06 11.48 4.83
C GLU A 279 -2.72 12.58 3.82
N HIS A 280 -3.75 13.14 3.20
CA HIS A 280 -3.66 14.20 2.20
C HIS A 280 -2.80 13.86 0.99
N ILE A 281 -2.75 12.59 0.62
CA ILE A 281 -2.11 12.15 -0.62
C ILE A 281 -2.95 12.61 -1.81
N THR A 282 -2.32 13.32 -2.73
CA THR A 282 -2.95 13.81 -3.95
C THR A 282 -2.65 12.91 -5.14
N ASN A 283 -1.50 12.25 -5.13
CA ASN A 283 -1.03 11.39 -6.20
C ASN A 283 -0.09 10.30 -5.67
N LEU A 284 -0.24 9.07 -6.17
CA LEU A 284 0.67 7.95 -5.95
C LEU A 284 1.00 7.34 -7.31
N GLN A 285 2.28 7.21 -7.64
CA GLN A 285 2.73 6.62 -8.90
C GLN A 285 3.88 5.65 -8.70
N PHE A 286 3.92 4.63 -9.54
CA PHE A 286 4.99 3.63 -9.55
C PHE A 286 5.65 3.53 -10.92
N ARG A 287 6.97 3.31 -10.92
CA ARG A 287 7.71 2.90 -12.11
C ARG A 287 8.60 1.72 -11.78
N TYR A 288 8.78 0.85 -12.77
CA TYR A 288 9.43 -0.43 -12.63
C TYR A 288 10.66 -0.49 -13.52
N LEU A 289 11.82 -0.69 -12.91
CA LEU A 289 13.05 -1.00 -13.62
C LEU A 289 13.25 -2.51 -13.61
N THR A 290 13.36 -3.10 -14.79
CA THR A 290 13.62 -4.54 -14.97
C THR A 290 15.05 -4.77 -15.45
N ASN A 291 15.55 -6.00 -15.32
CA ASN A 291 16.84 -6.41 -15.89
C ASN A 291 16.74 -6.83 -17.36
N LEU A 292 15.57 -6.66 -17.99
CA LEU A 292 15.37 -7.01 -19.39
C LEU A 292 16.05 -5.98 -20.29
N VAL A 293 16.61 -6.48 -21.39
CA VAL A 293 17.13 -5.65 -22.46
C VAL A 293 16.07 -5.45 -23.55
N ASP A 294 16.10 -4.29 -24.18
CA ASP A 294 15.33 -4.03 -25.39
C ASP A 294 15.91 -4.76 -26.61
N ALA A 295 15.29 -4.58 -27.78
CA ALA A 295 15.73 -5.21 -29.03
C ALA A 295 17.16 -4.80 -29.46
N ASN A 296 17.70 -3.71 -28.91
CA ASN A 296 19.05 -3.21 -29.21
C ASN A 296 20.08 -3.62 -28.15
N GLY A 297 19.68 -4.39 -27.12
CA GLY A 297 20.55 -4.84 -26.04
C GLY A 297 20.74 -3.82 -24.92
N PHE A 298 20.00 -2.71 -24.89
CA PHE A 298 20.05 -1.73 -23.80
C PHE A 298 19.04 -2.09 -22.70
N VAL A 299 19.34 -1.75 -21.44
CA VAL A 299 18.39 -1.93 -20.33
C VAL A 299 17.11 -1.16 -20.64
N LYS A 300 15.98 -1.84 -20.55
CA LYS A 300 14.66 -1.24 -20.80
C LYS A 300 14.43 -0.07 -19.84
N GLN A 301 13.92 1.04 -20.39
CA GLN A 301 13.55 2.22 -19.59
C GLN A 301 12.46 1.87 -18.57
N PRO A 302 12.38 2.58 -17.42
CA PRO A 302 11.38 2.28 -16.40
C PRO A 302 9.95 2.35 -16.95
N SER A 303 9.20 1.25 -16.82
CA SER A 303 7.81 1.12 -17.28
C SER A 303 6.83 1.47 -16.16
N ARG A 304 5.60 1.85 -16.50
CA ARG A 304 4.53 2.11 -15.51
C ARG A 304 3.74 0.87 -15.14
N VAL A 305 3.79 -0.15 -15.99
CA VAL A 305 3.08 -1.42 -15.81
C VAL A 305 4.04 -2.56 -16.11
N LEU A 306 3.87 -3.67 -15.39
CA LEU A 306 4.49 -4.96 -15.68
C LEU A 306 3.49 -5.81 -16.48
N ALA A 307 3.71 -5.93 -17.78
CA ALA A 307 2.76 -6.51 -18.73
C ALA A 307 2.92 -8.03 -18.91
N SER A 308 4.00 -8.62 -18.40
CA SER A 308 4.27 -10.06 -18.54
C SER A 308 4.89 -10.67 -17.28
N SER A 309 4.81 -11.99 -17.16
CA SER A 309 5.41 -12.74 -16.04
C SER A 309 6.94 -12.68 -16.10
N THR A 310 7.51 -12.61 -17.30
CA THR A 310 8.92 -12.34 -17.53
C THR A 310 9.33 -10.98 -16.94
N GLU A 311 8.55 -9.92 -17.15
CA GLU A 311 8.82 -8.61 -16.55
C GLU A 311 8.70 -8.63 -15.03
N GLN A 312 7.68 -9.32 -14.49
CA GLN A 312 7.51 -9.45 -13.03
C GLN A 312 8.67 -10.20 -12.36
N SER A 313 9.19 -11.24 -13.00
CA SER A 313 10.36 -11.98 -12.50
C SER A 313 11.69 -11.25 -12.72
N ALA A 314 11.74 -10.35 -13.69
CA ALA A 314 12.88 -9.50 -14.03
C ALA A 314 12.94 -8.18 -13.24
N LEU A 315 11.96 -7.91 -12.38
CA LEU A 315 11.89 -6.67 -11.61
C LEU A 315 13.13 -6.50 -10.72
N ARG A 316 13.74 -5.32 -10.76
CA ARG A 316 14.93 -4.99 -9.98
C ARG A 316 14.65 -3.89 -8.97
N GLU A 317 13.94 -2.87 -9.40
CA GLU A 317 13.72 -1.66 -8.61
C GLU A 317 12.34 -1.11 -8.89
N VAL A 318 11.73 -0.59 -7.82
CA VAL A 318 10.46 0.12 -7.87
C VAL A 318 10.72 1.57 -7.47
N GLU A 319 10.50 2.48 -8.41
CA GLU A 319 10.44 3.91 -8.14
C GLU A 319 9.02 4.23 -7.66
N THR A 320 8.92 4.86 -6.49
CA THR A 320 7.66 5.31 -5.89
C THR A 320 7.67 6.82 -5.84
N ALA A 321 6.67 7.46 -6.46
CA ALA A 321 6.45 8.90 -6.38
C ALA A 321 5.15 9.17 -5.61
N ILE A 322 5.24 9.98 -4.56
CA ILE A 322 4.10 10.34 -3.70
C ILE A 322 4.00 11.86 -3.65
N GLY A 323 2.81 12.39 -3.95
CA GLY A 323 2.44 13.78 -3.75
C GLY A 323 1.50 13.93 -2.57
N VAL A 324 1.78 14.88 -1.68
CA VAL A 324 1.00 15.23 -0.49
C VAL A 324 0.65 16.70 -0.57
N GLU A 325 -0.52 17.08 -0.09
CA GLU A 325 -0.86 18.47 0.13
C GLU A 325 -1.01 18.81 1.61
N THR A 326 -0.79 20.08 1.97
CA THR A 326 -1.06 20.54 3.32
C THR A 326 -2.55 20.45 3.66
N ALA A 327 -2.87 20.06 4.89
CA ALA A 327 -4.26 19.92 5.35
C ALA A 327 -5.11 21.19 5.11
N ARG A 328 -4.48 22.36 5.22
CA ARG A 328 -5.08 23.68 5.03
C ARG A 328 -4.30 24.52 4.02
N ALA A 329 -4.94 25.57 3.52
CA ALA A 329 -4.30 26.54 2.65
C ALA A 329 -3.18 27.28 3.38
N VAL A 330 -2.02 27.40 2.73
CA VAL A 330 -0.80 28.01 3.23
C VAL A 330 -0.59 29.28 2.40
N ASN A 331 -1.32 30.35 2.75
CA ASN A 331 -1.30 31.69 2.14
C ASN A 331 -1.11 31.74 0.60
N ALA A 332 -2.20 31.99 -0.14
CA ALA A 332 -2.24 32.04 -1.61
C ALA A 332 -1.30 33.07 -2.29
N VAL A 333 -0.68 34.00 -1.54
CA VAL A 333 0.03 35.17 -2.11
C VAL A 333 1.35 34.78 -2.80
N THR A 334 1.99 33.66 -2.44
CA THR A 334 3.25 33.20 -3.08
C THR A 334 3.06 32.10 -4.11
N ASN A 335 1.84 31.59 -4.32
CA ASN A 335 1.61 30.34 -5.05
C ASN A 335 1.22 30.50 -6.53
N VAL A 336 1.30 31.73 -7.08
CA VAL A 336 0.90 32.01 -8.47
C VAL A 336 1.91 31.45 -9.50
N ASN A 337 3.12 31.06 -9.07
CA ASN A 337 4.23 30.69 -9.97
C ASN A 337 4.91 29.32 -9.69
N SER A 338 4.28 28.40 -8.95
CA SER A 338 4.87 27.07 -8.75
C SER A 338 4.65 26.16 -9.98
N SER A 339 5.77 25.78 -10.58
CA SER A 339 5.96 25.12 -11.88
C SER A 339 5.16 23.83 -12.15
N SER A 340 4.97 23.52 -13.43
CA SER A 340 4.36 22.32 -14.03
C SER A 340 5.05 20.97 -13.77
N ASN A 341 5.83 20.84 -12.70
CA ASN A 341 6.35 19.53 -12.28
C ASN A 341 5.24 18.71 -11.59
N ALA A 342 5.45 17.43 -11.36
CA ALA A 342 4.47 16.49 -10.79
C ALA A 342 3.80 16.94 -9.47
N CYS A 343 4.32 18.00 -8.82
CA CYS A 343 3.74 18.72 -7.69
C CYS A 343 2.97 19.98 -8.09
N GLY A 344 2.23 19.92 -9.20
CA GLY A 344 1.56 21.08 -9.79
C GLY A 344 0.76 21.92 -8.77
N PRO A 345 0.52 23.19 -9.08
CA PRO A 345 -0.11 24.12 -8.14
C PRO A 345 -1.47 23.58 -7.69
N SER A 346 -1.70 23.54 -6.37
CA SER A 346 -3.01 23.17 -5.84
C SER A 346 -3.97 24.35 -6.03
N PRO A 347 -5.13 24.15 -6.68
CA PRO A 347 -6.08 25.22 -6.96
C PRO A 347 -6.68 25.85 -5.68
N ASN A 348 -6.50 25.20 -4.52
CA ASN A 348 -7.12 25.56 -3.26
C ASN A 348 -6.21 26.37 -2.32
N GLY A 349 -5.04 26.83 -2.80
CA GLY A 349 -4.06 27.55 -1.98
C GLY A 349 -3.34 26.67 -0.95
N LYS A 350 -3.50 25.35 -1.03
CA LYS A 350 -2.69 24.36 -0.31
C LYS A 350 -1.31 24.27 -0.94
N GLN A 351 -0.30 23.88 -0.17
CA GLN A 351 1.03 23.62 -0.69
C GLN A 351 1.17 22.14 -1.02
N SER A 352 1.60 21.83 -2.24
CA SER A 352 1.91 20.46 -2.67
C SER A 352 3.39 20.16 -2.43
N ILE A 353 3.68 18.98 -1.89
CA ILE A 353 5.01 18.45 -1.64
C ILE A 353 5.05 17.07 -2.26
N CYS A 354 6.07 16.77 -3.08
CA CYS A 354 6.27 15.41 -3.56
C CYS A 354 7.69 14.95 -3.35
N SER A 355 7.83 13.64 -3.23
CA SER A 355 9.12 12.96 -3.19
C SER A 355 9.05 11.68 -3.98
N THR A 356 10.14 11.38 -4.68
CA THR A 356 10.35 10.11 -5.37
C THR A 356 11.46 9.35 -4.67
N THR A 357 11.22 8.08 -4.35
CA THR A 357 12.24 7.16 -3.84
C THR A 357 12.34 5.94 -4.72
N ALA A 358 13.53 5.36 -4.83
CA ALA A 358 13.75 4.13 -5.55
C ALA A 358 14.16 3.01 -4.58
N THR A 359 13.47 1.88 -4.64
CA THR A 359 13.71 0.75 -3.74
C THR A 359 14.05 -0.49 -4.55
N THR A 360 15.26 -1.00 -4.35
CA THR A 360 15.70 -2.27 -4.93
C THR A 360 14.96 -3.44 -4.27
N VAL A 361 14.34 -4.29 -5.07
CA VAL A 361 13.63 -5.49 -4.62
C VAL A 361 14.68 -6.60 -4.45
N ARG A 362 15.18 -6.78 -3.21
CA ARG A 362 16.33 -7.63 -2.88
C ARG A 362 16.20 -9.08 -3.35
N ASN A 363 14.99 -9.65 -3.39
CA ASN A 363 14.83 -11.09 -3.57
C ASN A 363 14.94 -11.59 -5.02
N LEU A 364 15.01 -10.69 -6.01
CA LEU A 364 15.12 -11.08 -7.42
C LEU A 364 16.57 -11.13 -7.91
N GLN A 365 17.47 -10.29 -7.39
CA GLN A 365 18.86 -10.24 -7.85
C GLN A 365 19.70 -11.46 -7.40
N PHE A 366 19.42 -12.01 -6.21
CA PHE A 366 20.16 -13.18 -5.72
C PHE A 366 19.68 -14.51 -6.32
N ARG A 367 18.50 -14.55 -6.96
CA ARG A 367 18.03 -15.75 -7.70
C ARG A 367 18.93 -16.11 -8.88
N GLN A 368 19.53 -15.13 -9.56
CA GLN A 368 20.45 -15.37 -10.68
C GLN A 368 21.92 -15.51 -10.23
N ALA A 369 22.35 -14.80 -9.18
CA ALA A 369 23.74 -14.85 -8.74
C ALA A 369 24.13 -16.15 -7.99
N LEU A 370 23.16 -16.94 -7.53
CA LEU A 370 23.37 -18.15 -6.73
C LEU A 370 22.73 -19.42 -7.34
N SER A 371 22.22 -19.34 -8.57
CA SER A 371 21.96 -20.55 -9.36
C SER A 371 23.29 -20.93 -10.04
N PRO A 372 23.88 -22.11 -9.75
CA PRO A 372 25.05 -22.59 -10.47
C PRO A 372 24.77 -22.81 -11.96
#